data_AF-A0A7H1VT12-F1
#
_entry.id   AF-A0A7H1VT12-F1
#
_cell.length_a   1.000
_cell.length_b   1.000
_cell.length_c   1.000
_cell.angle_alpha   90.00
_cell.angle_beta   90.00
_cell.angle_gamma   90.00
#
_symmetry.space_group_name_H-M   'P 1'
#
loop_
_entity.id
_entity.type
_entity.pdbx_description
1 polymer ?
#
loop_
_entity_poly.entity_id
_entity_poly.type
_entity_poly.pdbx_seq_one_letter_code
_entity_poly.pdbx_strand_id
1 'polypeptide(L)'
;MIRNKKAKRITAFAVVLAILFTAMLSVTSVATAADIAVEPISGVLYGDYNKDNNVDAIDFALLKKHLLDQVQEPMAYMDLNVDSKIDVLDFAVLKKFLLGTINTLPEGSVPAAPGVLYIGRFDTSDPAGPKFAWGTSTIKANFTGTGISVKLKSSGDNYFNVIIDGVVKTPINTPAGSSATYTLASGLTNGTHTVELVKRTEAHVGEVQFLGFTVTGGSLLAPPPASSKRIEFIGDSITCGYGNEGTSQYQSFTTKNENAYMAYGAITGRTLGADVITVSWSGKGVVQNYGGNKDEPMPVIYPRILPYDKSKIWDYTKWVPQVVVINLGTNDISTVALDGTLFKSEYLKLVDKVRSQYPDAHIYCAVGPMLSGEQLSNMKKYVGEVVSNKNSSGDKNVHFIEFPQQDQANGLGEDWHPSVKTHQLMADKLSKQLKADLGW
;
A
#
# COMPACT_ATOMS: atom_id res chain seq x y z
N MET A 1 40.69 47.95 64.56
CA MET A 1 41.09 47.62 65.96
C MET A 1 40.98 46.12 66.18
N ILE A 2 41.79 45.57 67.07
CA ILE A 2 41.94 44.12 67.31
C ILE A 2 40.99 43.67 68.43
N ARG A 3 40.25 42.56 68.23
CA ARG A 3 40.17 41.49 69.24
C ARG A 3 39.66 40.17 68.65
N ASN A 4 40.30 39.10 69.09
CA ASN A 4 40.23 37.74 68.56
C ASN A 4 39.88 36.80 69.74
N LYS A 5 39.04 35.77 69.55
CA LYS A 5 38.98 34.58 70.43
C LYS A 5 38.18 33.40 69.81
N LYS A 6 38.96 32.37 69.42
CA LYS A 6 38.80 30.90 69.57
C LYS A 6 37.40 30.31 69.92
N ALA A 7 36.99 29.07 69.58
CA ALA A 7 37.28 28.02 68.57
C ALA A 7 36.89 26.62 69.14
N LYS A 8 36.59 25.61 68.28
CA LYS A 8 36.43 24.13 68.55
C LYS A 8 35.06 23.70 69.17
N ARG A 9 34.46 22.50 68.92
CA ARG A 9 34.76 21.30 68.07
C ARG A 9 33.56 20.26 68.07
N ILE A 10 33.36 19.50 66.96
CA ILE A 10 33.07 18.00 66.83
C ILE A 10 31.78 17.38 67.49
N THR A 11 31.03 16.36 67.00
CA THR A 11 30.72 15.65 65.68
C THR A 11 29.55 14.64 65.85
N ALA A 12 28.86 14.25 64.74
CA ALA A 12 28.31 12.88 64.43
C ALA A 12 27.08 12.32 65.21
N PHE A 13 26.22 11.37 64.75
CA PHE A 13 25.95 10.67 63.45
C PHE A 13 24.54 9.99 63.42
N ALA A 14 24.11 9.45 62.25
CA ALA A 14 23.05 8.41 62.00
C ALA A 14 21.53 8.78 62.08
N VAL A 15 20.53 8.09 61.46
CA VAL A 15 20.24 7.52 60.09
C VAL A 15 18.83 6.81 60.11
N VAL A 16 18.16 6.56 58.95
CA VAL A 16 16.84 5.84 58.71
C VAL A 16 15.54 6.67 58.90
N LEU A 17 14.40 6.55 58.17
CA LEU A 17 13.99 6.24 56.76
C LEU A 17 12.44 6.44 56.60
N ALA A 18 11.91 6.54 55.36
CA ALA A 18 10.48 6.56 54.90
C ALA A 18 9.71 7.90 55.09
N ILE A 19 9.14 8.60 54.10
CA ILE A 19 8.66 8.37 52.69
C ILE A 19 7.24 7.76 52.58
N LEU A 20 6.46 8.31 51.62
CA LEU A 20 5.11 7.95 51.10
C LEU A 20 3.90 8.56 51.86
N PHE A 21 2.84 9.10 51.21
CA PHE A 21 2.61 9.46 49.80
C PHE A 21 1.42 10.47 49.77
N THR A 22 1.52 11.61 49.08
CA THR A 22 0.35 12.46 48.77
C THR A 22 -0.05 12.25 47.32
N ALA A 23 -1.02 11.35 47.08
CA ALA A 23 -1.52 11.08 45.75
C ALA A 23 -2.35 12.26 45.21
N MET A 24 -2.07 12.67 43.98
CA MET A 24 -2.92 13.59 43.23
C MET A 24 -4.26 12.89 42.91
N LEU A 25 -5.37 13.59 43.11
CA LEU A 25 -6.66 13.22 42.53
C LEU A 25 -6.66 13.60 41.04
N SER A 26 -6.10 12.72 40.21
CA SER A 26 -6.39 12.72 38.78
C SER A 26 -7.81 12.21 38.57
N VAL A 27 -8.72 13.09 38.13
CA VAL A 27 -10.04 12.68 37.66
C VAL A 27 -9.83 11.87 36.38
N THR A 28 -9.96 10.55 36.47
CA THR A 28 -10.01 9.69 35.29
C THR A 28 -11.30 9.98 34.54
N SER A 29 -11.19 10.38 33.28
CA SER A 29 -12.32 10.44 32.36
C SER A 29 -12.96 9.06 32.25
N VAL A 30 -14.24 8.95 32.58
CA VAL A 30 -15.04 7.78 32.22
C VAL A 30 -15.08 7.73 30.69
N ALA A 31 -14.69 6.60 30.10
CA ALA A 31 -14.76 6.42 28.65
C ALA A 31 -16.20 6.63 28.18
N THR A 32 -16.38 7.44 27.14
CA THR A 32 -17.70 7.56 26.50
C THR A 32 -17.94 6.31 25.66
N ALA A 33 -19.20 5.92 25.46
CA ALA A 33 -19.58 4.69 24.76
C ALA A 33 -19.12 4.60 23.28
N ALA A 34 -18.41 5.61 22.76
CA ALA A 34 -17.82 5.62 21.42
C ALA A 34 -16.47 4.87 21.33
N ASP A 35 -15.78 4.62 22.45
CA ASP A 35 -14.49 3.92 22.49
C ASP A 35 -14.60 2.40 22.68
N ILE A 36 -15.82 1.87 22.86
CA ILE A 36 -16.08 0.43 23.03
C ILE A 36 -16.61 -0.12 21.70
N ALA A 37 -16.04 -1.21 21.20
CA ALA A 37 -16.39 -1.69 19.86
C ALA A 37 -17.84 -2.20 19.80
N VAL A 38 -18.51 -1.89 18.69
CA VAL A 38 -19.89 -2.31 18.41
C VAL A 38 -19.86 -3.46 17.40
N GLU A 39 -20.69 -4.47 17.62
CA GLU A 39 -20.89 -5.58 16.67
C GLU A 39 -21.33 -5.06 15.29
N PRO A 40 -20.58 -5.31 14.19
CA PRO A 40 -20.83 -4.71 12.88
C PRO A 40 -22.20 -5.01 12.26
N ILE A 41 -22.91 -6.03 12.77
CA ILE A 41 -24.14 -6.58 12.19
C ILE A 41 -25.37 -6.29 13.09
N SER A 42 -25.18 -6.07 14.39
CA SER A 42 -26.29 -6.03 15.36
C SER A 42 -26.47 -4.69 16.08
N GLY A 43 -25.45 -3.83 16.12
CA GLY A 43 -25.49 -2.60 16.92
C GLY A 43 -25.40 -2.82 18.43
N VAL A 44 -25.13 -4.07 18.88
CA VAL A 44 -24.94 -4.42 20.29
C VAL A 44 -23.47 -4.17 20.68
N LEU A 45 -23.25 -3.75 21.92
CA LEU A 45 -21.93 -3.46 22.47
C LEU A 45 -21.25 -4.74 22.96
N TYR A 46 -19.95 -4.91 22.71
CA TYR A 46 -19.22 -6.06 23.29
C TYR A 46 -19.18 -5.95 24.82
N GLY A 47 -19.57 -7.02 25.51
CA GLY A 47 -19.60 -7.11 26.97
C GLY A 47 -20.89 -6.63 27.63
N ASP A 48 -21.81 -6.00 26.87
CA ASP A 48 -23.15 -5.62 27.34
C ASP A 48 -24.07 -6.85 27.29
N TYR A 49 -24.11 -7.60 28.39
CA TYR A 49 -24.91 -8.82 28.49
C TYR A 49 -26.41 -8.48 28.44
N ASN A 50 -26.79 -7.40 29.13
CA ASN A 50 -28.18 -7.09 29.44
C ASN A 50 -28.90 -6.25 28.34
N LYS A 51 -28.12 -5.62 27.46
CA LYS A 51 -28.51 -4.73 26.34
C LYS A 51 -29.02 -3.35 26.75
N ASP A 52 -28.46 -2.77 27.80
CA ASP A 52 -28.77 -1.39 28.24
C ASP A 52 -27.81 -0.31 27.67
N ASN A 53 -26.83 -0.73 26.85
CA ASN A 53 -25.73 0.06 26.28
C ASN A 53 -24.66 0.54 27.28
N ASN A 54 -24.59 -0.05 28.47
CA ASN A 54 -23.47 0.06 29.38
C ASN A 54 -22.73 -1.28 29.46
N VAL A 55 -21.49 -1.26 29.94
CA VAL A 55 -20.72 -2.46 30.26
C VAL A 55 -20.25 -2.32 31.69
N ASP A 56 -20.95 -2.95 32.63
CA ASP A 56 -20.70 -2.76 34.05
C ASP A 56 -20.74 -4.05 34.91
N ALA A 57 -20.80 -3.90 36.23
CA ALA A 57 -20.81 -5.00 37.18
C ALA A 57 -22.05 -5.92 37.06
N ILE A 58 -23.15 -5.44 36.47
CA ILE A 58 -24.37 -6.20 36.17
C ILE A 58 -24.06 -7.24 35.10
N ASP A 59 -23.42 -6.84 33.99
CA ASP A 59 -23.06 -7.77 32.90
C ASP A 59 -22.06 -8.82 33.37
N PHE A 60 -21.11 -8.43 34.21
CA PHE A 60 -20.19 -9.35 34.86
C PHE A 60 -20.91 -10.37 35.76
N ALA A 61 -21.93 -9.95 36.52
CA ALA A 61 -22.73 -10.86 37.33
C ALA A 61 -23.60 -11.79 36.47
N LEU A 62 -24.13 -11.30 35.35
CA LEU A 62 -24.97 -12.08 34.42
C LEU A 62 -24.14 -13.10 33.63
N LEU A 63 -22.98 -12.72 33.09
CA LEU A 63 -22.03 -13.64 32.47
C LEU A 63 -21.57 -14.72 33.46
N LYS A 64 -21.28 -14.35 34.72
CA LYS A 64 -20.96 -15.33 35.76
C LYS A 64 -22.09 -16.34 35.97
N LYS A 65 -23.34 -15.86 36.01
CA LYS A 65 -24.52 -16.73 36.17
C LYS A 65 -24.70 -17.65 34.97
N HIS A 66 -24.58 -17.12 33.75
CA HIS A 66 -24.64 -17.87 32.50
C HIS A 66 -23.66 -19.06 32.48
N LEU A 67 -22.39 -18.80 32.86
CA LEU A 67 -21.36 -19.84 32.95
C LEU A 67 -21.61 -20.91 34.03
N LEU A 68 -22.41 -20.60 35.06
CA LEU A 68 -22.82 -21.56 36.10
C LEU A 68 -24.06 -22.36 35.69
N ASP A 69 -25.01 -21.74 34.98
CA ASP A 69 -26.26 -22.37 34.54
C ASP A 69 -26.07 -23.29 33.31
N GLN A 70 -24.88 -23.29 32.69
CA GLN A 70 -24.49 -24.09 31.50
C GLN A 70 -25.41 -23.93 30.27
N VAL A 71 -26.13 -22.81 30.17
CA VAL A 71 -27.01 -22.52 29.04
C VAL A 71 -26.19 -21.95 27.87
N GLN A 72 -25.99 -22.70 26.80
CA GLN A 72 -25.36 -22.18 25.58
C GLN A 72 -26.38 -21.48 24.67
N GLU A 73 -26.72 -20.23 25.00
CA GLU A 73 -27.32 -19.30 24.03
C GLU A 73 -26.23 -18.64 23.18
N PRO A 74 -26.40 -18.51 21.85
CA PRO A 74 -25.40 -17.87 20.98
C PRO A 74 -25.40 -16.35 21.16
N MET A 75 -24.51 -15.86 22.04
CA MET A 75 -24.31 -14.42 22.30
C MET A 75 -22.90 -14.00 21.83
N ALA A 76 -22.72 -13.79 20.52
CA ALA A 76 -21.42 -13.44 19.93
C ALA A 76 -20.76 -12.19 20.57
N TYR A 77 -21.55 -11.23 21.05
CA TYR A 77 -21.09 -10.04 21.76
C TYR A 77 -20.52 -10.33 23.18
N MET A 78 -20.61 -11.58 23.65
CA MET A 78 -19.99 -12.07 24.90
C MET A 78 -18.79 -13.02 24.64
N ASP A 79 -18.42 -13.26 23.38
CA ASP A 79 -17.10 -13.79 23.00
C ASP A 79 -16.11 -12.63 23.04
N LEU A 80 -15.53 -12.42 24.22
CA LEU A 80 -14.67 -11.29 24.55
C LEU A 80 -13.19 -11.59 24.35
N ASN A 81 -12.80 -12.86 24.20
CA ASN A 81 -11.45 -13.25 23.80
C ASN A 81 -11.32 -13.56 22.29
N VAL A 82 -12.46 -13.62 21.58
CA VAL A 82 -12.59 -13.85 20.14
C VAL A 82 -12.17 -15.27 19.72
N ASP A 83 -12.45 -16.27 20.55
CA ASP A 83 -12.13 -17.68 20.31
C ASP A 83 -13.32 -18.55 19.83
N SER A 84 -14.47 -17.92 19.59
CA SER A 84 -15.76 -18.53 19.22
C SER A 84 -16.41 -19.39 20.31
N LYS A 85 -16.08 -19.10 21.58
CA LYS A 85 -16.74 -19.67 22.77
C LYS A 85 -17.18 -18.54 23.70
N ILE A 86 -17.95 -18.92 24.72
CA ILE A 86 -18.31 -18.05 25.84
C ILE A 86 -17.97 -18.87 27.08
N ASP A 87 -16.78 -18.63 27.65
CA ASP A 87 -16.26 -19.38 28.79
C ASP A 87 -15.59 -18.50 29.86
N VAL A 88 -14.80 -19.11 30.74
CA VAL A 88 -14.11 -18.44 31.85
C VAL A 88 -13.06 -17.42 31.37
N LEU A 89 -12.57 -17.55 30.13
CA LEU A 89 -11.66 -16.60 29.52
C LEU A 89 -12.37 -15.27 29.26
N ASP A 90 -13.56 -15.27 28.68
CA ASP A 90 -14.37 -14.05 28.44
C ASP A 90 -14.73 -13.35 29.75
N PHE A 91 -15.06 -14.14 30.76
CA PHE A 91 -15.29 -13.63 32.11
C PHE A 91 -14.02 -12.96 32.71
N ALA A 92 -12.83 -13.47 32.40
CA ALA A 92 -11.57 -12.84 32.79
C ALA A 92 -11.29 -11.56 31.97
N VAL A 93 -11.66 -11.54 30.68
CA VAL A 93 -11.58 -10.34 29.82
C VAL A 93 -12.47 -9.22 30.35
N LEU A 94 -13.77 -9.50 30.58
CA LEU A 94 -14.72 -8.52 31.12
C LEU A 94 -14.23 -7.95 32.45
N LYS A 95 -13.63 -8.80 33.30
CA LYS A 95 -13.01 -8.36 34.56
C LYS A 95 -11.85 -7.38 34.34
N LYS A 96 -10.96 -7.62 33.37
CA LYS A 96 -9.86 -6.69 33.04
C LYS A 96 -10.40 -5.34 32.57
N PHE A 97 -11.46 -5.34 31.77
CA PHE A 97 -12.09 -4.13 31.26
C PHE A 97 -12.70 -3.30 32.40
N LEU A 98 -13.52 -3.91 33.26
CA LEU A 98 -14.11 -3.24 34.43
C LEU A 98 -13.08 -2.76 35.46
N LEU A 99 -11.86 -3.32 35.44
CA LEU A 99 -10.72 -2.87 36.24
C LEU A 99 -9.81 -1.84 35.54
N GLY A 100 -10.16 -1.39 34.33
CA GLY A 100 -9.35 -0.45 33.54
C GLY A 100 -7.97 -0.98 33.15
N THR A 101 -7.80 -2.30 33.13
CA THR A 101 -6.56 -2.97 32.68
C THR A 101 -6.50 -3.08 31.16
N ILE A 102 -7.67 -3.10 30.50
CA ILE A 102 -7.88 -2.91 29.07
C ILE A 102 -9.00 -1.88 28.91
N ASN A 103 -8.96 -1.10 27.83
CA ASN A 103 -9.89 0.02 27.62
C ASN A 103 -10.90 -0.22 26.48
N THR A 104 -10.86 -1.39 25.85
CA THR A 104 -11.69 -1.78 24.71
C THR A 104 -12.11 -3.23 24.86
N LEU A 105 -13.32 -3.56 24.43
CA LEU A 105 -13.78 -4.94 24.22
C LEU A 105 -14.08 -5.17 22.73
N PRO A 106 -13.87 -6.39 22.20
CA PRO A 106 -13.28 -7.55 22.89
C PRO A 106 -11.76 -7.39 23.09
N GLU A 107 -11.15 -8.20 23.96
CA GLU A 107 -9.68 -8.29 24.13
C GLU A 107 -9.08 -9.20 23.05
N GLY A 108 -9.16 -8.71 21.82
CA GLY A 108 -8.68 -9.38 20.62
C GLY A 108 -9.09 -8.59 19.40
N SER A 109 -8.45 -8.83 18.26
CA SER A 109 -8.99 -8.34 16.99
C SER A 109 -10.15 -9.24 16.59
N VAL A 110 -11.38 -8.72 16.60
CA VAL A 110 -12.49 -9.30 15.80
C VAL A 110 -11.93 -9.52 14.38
N PRO A 111 -11.90 -10.77 13.85
CA PRO A 111 -11.42 -11.00 12.50
C PRO A 111 -12.20 -10.11 11.55
N ALA A 112 -11.49 -9.28 10.79
CA ALA A 112 -12.13 -8.43 9.79
C ALA A 112 -13.02 -9.30 8.89
N ALA A 113 -14.22 -8.83 8.56
CA ALA A 113 -15.18 -9.61 7.79
C ALA A 113 -14.54 -10.20 6.52
N PRO A 114 -14.90 -11.45 6.12
CA PRO A 114 -14.32 -12.10 4.96
C PRO A 114 -14.35 -11.21 3.71
N GLY A 115 -13.19 -11.05 3.07
CA GLY A 115 -13.05 -10.01 2.06
C GLY A 115 -11.71 -10.02 1.33
N VAL A 116 -11.41 -8.91 0.67
CA VAL A 116 -10.20 -8.72 -0.12
C VAL A 116 -9.58 -7.35 0.17
N LEU A 117 -8.25 -7.27 0.11
CA LEU A 117 -7.50 -6.02 0.13
C LEU A 117 -7.24 -5.58 -1.32
N TYR A 118 -7.61 -4.34 -1.64
CA TYR A 118 -7.30 -3.69 -2.91
C TYR A 118 -6.10 -2.75 -2.75
N ILE A 119 -5.04 -2.95 -3.53
CA ILE A 119 -3.87 -2.07 -3.61
C ILE A 119 -3.78 -1.55 -5.04
N GLY A 120 -3.94 -0.24 -5.23
CA GLY A 120 -4.11 0.38 -6.54
C GLY A 120 -5.28 1.37 -6.52
N ARG A 121 -5.58 1.93 -7.69
CA ARG A 121 -6.70 2.87 -7.85
C ARG A 121 -7.92 2.13 -8.41
N PHE A 122 -8.90 1.89 -7.55
CA PHE A 122 -10.14 1.18 -7.88
C PHE A 122 -11.35 2.12 -7.82
N ASP A 123 -12.22 2.06 -8.84
CA ASP A 123 -13.54 2.66 -8.83
C ASP A 123 -14.53 1.65 -8.23
N THR A 124 -15.02 1.94 -7.03
CA THR A 124 -15.96 1.11 -6.28
C THR A 124 -17.42 1.55 -6.45
N SER A 125 -17.74 2.43 -7.40
CA SER A 125 -19.11 2.96 -7.58
C SER A 125 -20.07 2.00 -8.30
N ASP A 126 -19.57 0.94 -8.93
CA ASP A 126 -20.38 -0.10 -9.56
C ASP A 126 -20.64 -1.26 -8.56
N PRO A 127 -21.91 -1.52 -8.16
CA PRO A 127 -22.23 -2.56 -7.18
C PRO A 127 -21.97 -3.99 -7.69
N ALA A 128 -21.76 -4.20 -9.00
CA ALA A 128 -21.37 -5.50 -9.53
C ALA A 128 -19.90 -5.86 -9.21
N GLY A 129 -19.08 -4.88 -8.82
CA GLY A 129 -17.69 -5.06 -8.40
C GLY A 129 -16.76 -3.97 -8.94
N PRO A 130 -15.62 -3.74 -8.30
CA PRO A 130 -14.78 -2.58 -8.58
C PRO A 130 -14.01 -2.68 -9.89
N LYS A 131 -13.78 -1.52 -10.51
CA LYS A 131 -13.05 -1.37 -11.78
C LYS A 131 -11.67 -0.76 -11.57
N PHE A 132 -10.69 -1.18 -12.35
CA PHE A 132 -9.30 -0.73 -12.28
C PHE A 132 -8.63 -0.85 -13.64
N ALA A 133 -7.56 -0.07 -13.86
CA ALA A 133 -6.89 0.01 -15.16
C ALA A 133 -5.36 -0.08 -15.07
N TRP A 134 -4.76 0.66 -14.13
CA TRP A 134 -3.30 0.76 -14.02
C TRP A 134 -2.63 -0.59 -13.73
N GLY A 135 -1.40 -0.77 -14.24
CA GLY A 135 -0.56 -1.90 -13.88
C GLY A 135 -0.31 -1.97 -12.37
N THR A 136 0.19 -3.10 -11.87
CA THR A 136 0.36 -3.39 -10.43
C THR A 136 -0.89 -3.34 -9.56
N SER A 137 -2.07 -2.96 -10.09
CA SER A 137 -3.35 -3.10 -9.38
C SER A 137 -3.50 -4.52 -8.87
N THR A 138 -3.55 -4.67 -7.55
CA THR A 138 -3.41 -5.94 -6.83
C THR A 138 -4.63 -6.20 -5.97
N ILE A 139 -5.11 -7.44 -5.99
CA ILE A 139 -6.19 -7.92 -5.15
C ILE A 139 -5.62 -9.06 -4.29
N LYS A 140 -5.61 -8.88 -2.97
CA LYS A 140 -5.11 -9.88 -2.01
C LYS A 140 -6.24 -10.45 -1.17
N ALA A 141 -6.18 -11.74 -0.85
CA ALA A 141 -7.12 -12.38 0.07
C ALA A 141 -6.46 -13.55 0.83
N ASN A 142 -7.00 -13.84 2.00
CA ASN A 142 -6.75 -15.09 2.71
C ASN A 142 -7.99 -15.99 2.52
N PHE A 143 -7.80 -17.30 2.43
CA PHE A 143 -8.90 -18.27 2.29
C PHE A 143 -8.59 -19.60 2.96
N THR A 144 -9.62 -20.38 3.28
CA THR A 144 -9.51 -21.80 3.65
C THR A 144 -10.01 -22.67 2.49
N GLY A 145 -9.38 -23.82 2.24
CA GLY A 145 -9.88 -24.81 1.28
C GLY A 145 -8.79 -25.47 0.45
N THR A 146 -9.15 -25.93 -0.75
CA THR A 146 -8.28 -26.72 -1.65
C THR A 146 -8.07 -26.08 -3.03
N GLY A 147 -8.63 -24.89 -3.26
CA GLY A 147 -8.47 -24.13 -4.49
C GLY A 147 -9.23 -22.82 -4.48
N ILE A 148 -8.93 -21.97 -5.46
CA ILE A 148 -9.55 -20.64 -5.60
C ILE A 148 -9.58 -20.23 -7.07
N SER A 149 -10.67 -19.57 -7.47
CA SER A 149 -10.91 -19.02 -8.80
C SER A 149 -11.33 -17.56 -8.69
N VAL A 150 -11.12 -16.77 -9.76
CA VAL A 150 -11.56 -15.38 -9.85
C VAL A 150 -12.49 -15.18 -11.03
N LYS A 151 -13.53 -14.36 -10.89
CA LYS A 151 -14.32 -13.88 -12.02
C LYS A 151 -13.87 -12.47 -12.40
N LEU A 152 -13.47 -12.29 -13.66
CA LEU A 152 -13.01 -11.01 -14.20
C LEU A 152 -13.79 -10.67 -15.46
N LYS A 153 -14.04 -9.37 -15.67
CA LYS A 153 -14.47 -8.81 -16.95
C LYS A 153 -13.41 -7.82 -17.44
N SER A 154 -13.04 -7.85 -18.72
CA SER A 154 -11.98 -6.99 -19.26
C SER A 154 -12.42 -6.31 -20.56
N SER A 155 -12.09 -5.04 -20.74
CA SER A 155 -12.26 -4.34 -22.02
C SER A 155 -11.14 -4.66 -23.01
N GLY A 156 -9.99 -5.14 -22.53
CA GLY A 156 -8.77 -5.40 -23.30
C GLY A 156 -8.14 -6.75 -23.01
N ASP A 157 -7.03 -7.06 -23.69
CA ASP A 157 -6.31 -8.32 -23.52
C ASP A 157 -5.36 -8.28 -22.32
N ASN A 158 -5.91 -8.35 -21.12
CA ASN A 158 -5.18 -8.10 -19.88
C ASN A 158 -4.55 -9.38 -19.29
N TYR A 159 -3.30 -9.30 -18.83
CA TYR A 159 -2.59 -10.39 -18.16
C TYR A 159 -2.45 -10.14 -16.65
N PHE A 160 -2.39 -11.20 -15.87
CA PHE A 160 -2.23 -11.15 -14.41
C PHE A 160 -1.21 -12.17 -13.91
N ASN A 161 -0.35 -11.75 -12.99
CA ASN A 161 0.42 -12.67 -12.18
C ASN A 161 -0.48 -13.21 -11.06
N VAL A 162 -0.38 -14.52 -10.83
CA VAL A 162 -1.08 -15.23 -9.76
C VAL A 162 -0.03 -15.68 -8.75
N ILE A 163 -0.21 -15.33 -7.48
CA ILE A 163 0.67 -15.73 -6.39
C ILE A 163 -0.18 -16.47 -5.36
N ILE A 164 0.24 -17.68 -4.98
CA ILE A 164 -0.45 -18.51 -3.97
C ILE A 164 0.60 -18.90 -2.93
N ASP A 165 0.35 -18.59 -1.66
CA ASP A 165 1.28 -18.83 -0.54
C ASP A 165 2.68 -18.26 -0.79
N GLY A 166 2.74 -17.06 -1.39
CA GLY A 166 3.99 -16.40 -1.80
C GLY A 166 4.66 -16.98 -3.05
N VAL A 167 4.16 -18.10 -3.61
CA VAL A 167 4.71 -18.75 -4.80
C VAL A 167 3.98 -18.28 -6.06
N VAL A 168 4.72 -17.65 -6.97
CA VAL A 168 4.22 -17.27 -8.30
C VAL A 168 3.81 -18.53 -9.09
N LYS A 169 2.59 -18.52 -9.63
CA LYS A 169 2.03 -19.56 -10.50
C LYS A 169 1.98 -19.05 -11.95
N THR A 170 1.55 -19.92 -12.86
CA THR A 170 1.30 -19.55 -14.27
C THR A 170 0.38 -18.32 -14.34
N PRO A 171 0.75 -17.26 -15.08
CA PRO A 171 -0.10 -16.09 -15.23
C PRO A 171 -1.38 -16.44 -16.00
N ILE A 172 -2.46 -15.72 -15.69
CA ILE A 172 -3.72 -15.83 -16.44
C ILE A 172 -3.86 -14.67 -17.44
N ASN A 173 -4.62 -14.91 -18.50
CA ASN A 173 -5.04 -13.92 -19.48
C ASN A 173 -6.56 -13.76 -19.44
N THR A 174 -7.04 -12.53 -19.51
CA THR A 174 -8.46 -12.17 -19.60
C THR A 174 -8.65 -11.40 -20.91
N PRO A 175 -9.09 -12.07 -22.00
CA PRO A 175 -9.20 -11.48 -23.32
C PRO A 175 -10.14 -10.26 -23.39
N ALA A 176 -9.94 -9.42 -24.40
CA ALA A 176 -10.79 -8.27 -24.66
C ALA A 176 -12.27 -8.67 -24.82
N GLY A 177 -13.15 -7.96 -24.11
CA GLY A 177 -14.60 -8.20 -24.12
C GLY A 177 -15.07 -9.40 -23.28
N SER A 178 -14.15 -10.17 -22.68
CA SER A 178 -14.52 -11.34 -21.87
C SER A 178 -15.12 -10.97 -20.51
N SER A 179 -15.95 -11.87 -19.97
CA SER A 179 -16.48 -11.86 -18.61
C SER A 179 -16.56 -13.32 -18.12
N ALA A 180 -15.46 -13.80 -17.53
CA ALA A 180 -15.21 -15.23 -17.34
C ALA A 180 -14.57 -15.54 -15.98
N THR A 181 -14.62 -16.82 -15.60
CA THR A 181 -14.00 -17.34 -14.38
C THR A 181 -12.70 -18.07 -14.71
N TYR A 182 -11.64 -17.76 -13.97
CA TYR A 182 -10.30 -18.30 -14.13
C TYR A 182 -9.87 -19.02 -12.85
N THR A 183 -9.44 -20.28 -12.97
CA THR A 183 -8.84 -21.03 -11.86
C THR A 183 -7.47 -20.46 -11.54
N LEU A 184 -7.26 -20.03 -10.30
CA LEU A 184 -5.98 -19.52 -9.81
C LEU A 184 -5.17 -20.62 -9.11
N ALA A 185 -5.85 -21.51 -8.38
CA ALA A 185 -5.28 -22.71 -7.78
C ALA A 185 -6.32 -23.83 -7.65
N SER A 186 -5.84 -25.08 -7.71
CA SER A 186 -6.61 -26.28 -7.40
C SER A 186 -5.68 -27.37 -6.86
N GLY A 187 -6.23 -28.35 -6.14
CA GLY A 187 -5.45 -29.46 -5.58
C GLY A 187 -4.52 -29.06 -4.43
N LEU A 188 -4.78 -27.93 -3.77
CA LEU A 188 -4.08 -27.53 -2.55
C LEU A 188 -4.47 -28.48 -1.40
N THR A 189 -3.56 -28.70 -0.46
CA THR A 189 -3.86 -29.34 0.82
C THR A 189 -4.94 -28.54 1.56
N ASN A 190 -5.98 -29.18 2.10
CA ASN A 190 -7.01 -28.43 2.82
C ASN A 190 -6.43 -27.68 4.02
N GLY A 191 -6.45 -26.35 3.98
CA GLY A 191 -5.83 -25.49 4.98
C GLY A 191 -6.05 -24.01 4.68
N THR A 192 -5.35 -23.14 5.41
CA THR A 192 -5.34 -21.69 5.17
C THR A 192 -4.28 -21.33 4.13
N HIS A 193 -4.67 -20.51 3.16
CA HIS A 193 -3.86 -20.08 2.03
C HIS A 193 -3.97 -18.58 1.79
N THR A 194 -2.98 -18.02 1.10
CA THR A 194 -3.02 -16.64 0.60
C THR A 194 -3.10 -16.61 -0.93
N VAL A 195 -3.80 -15.62 -1.48
CA VAL A 195 -3.78 -15.29 -2.90
C VAL A 195 -3.42 -13.82 -3.10
N GLU A 196 -2.56 -13.55 -4.08
CA GLU A 196 -2.41 -12.22 -4.67
C GLU A 196 -2.61 -12.33 -6.19
N LEU A 197 -3.50 -11.49 -6.73
CA LEU A 197 -3.74 -11.34 -8.16
C LEU A 197 -3.28 -9.95 -8.58
N VAL A 198 -2.22 -9.87 -9.40
CA VAL A 198 -1.57 -8.61 -9.78
C VAL A 198 -1.75 -8.36 -11.27
N LYS A 199 -2.35 -7.22 -11.67
CA LYS A 199 -2.45 -6.82 -13.07
C LYS A 199 -1.05 -6.53 -13.65
N ARG A 200 -0.67 -7.29 -14.69
CA ARG A 200 0.62 -7.15 -15.38
C ARG A 200 0.59 -6.02 -16.40
N THR A 201 -0.47 -5.98 -17.19
CA THR A 201 -0.62 -5.06 -18.32
C THR A 201 -0.98 -3.65 -17.86
N GLU A 202 -0.60 -2.65 -18.65
CA GLU A 202 -0.83 -1.23 -18.34
C GLU A 202 -2.29 -0.77 -18.54
N ALA A 203 -2.55 0.52 -18.28
CA ALA A 203 -3.89 1.09 -18.43
C ALA A 203 -4.34 1.26 -19.89
N HIS A 204 -3.41 1.46 -20.83
CA HIS A 204 -3.73 1.47 -22.26
C HIS A 204 -4.41 0.17 -22.70
N VAL A 205 -3.96 -0.98 -22.19
CA VAL A 205 -4.44 -2.30 -22.65
C VAL A 205 -5.94 -2.44 -22.43
N GLY A 206 -6.44 -1.96 -21.29
CA GLY A 206 -7.87 -1.87 -21.01
C GLY A 206 -8.23 -1.96 -19.53
N GLU A 207 -9.45 -1.55 -19.22
CA GLU A 207 -10.03 -1.63 -17.87
C GLU A 207 -10.45 -3.07 -17.54
N VAL A 208 -10.40 -3.39 -16.25
CA VAL A 208 -10.80 -4.68 -15.68
C VAL A 208 -11.80 -4.42 -14.56
N GLN A 209 -12.83 -5.26 -14.48
CA GLN A 209 -13.76 -5.32 -13.36
C GLN A 209 -13.57 -6.64 -12.62
N PHE A 210 -13.34 -6.57 -11.31
CA PHE A 210 -13.29 -7.73 -10.43
C PHE A 210 -14.71 -8.08 -9.98
N LEU A 211 -15.15 -9.31 -10.25
CA LEU A 211 -16.50 -9.80 -9.98
C LEU A 211 -16.51 -10.88 -8.86
N GLY A 212 -15.46 -10.93 -8.04
CA GLY A 212 -15.34 -11.82 -6.88
C GLY A 212 -14.39 -13.00 -7.05
N PHE A 213 -13.94 -13.53 -5.92
CA PHE A 213 -13.31 -14.84 -5.83
C PHE A 213 -14.36 -15.92 -5.53
N THR A 214 -14.07 -17.16 -5.89
CA THR A 214 -14.82 -18.36 -5.49
C THR A 214 -13.84 -19.39 -4.95
N VAL A 215 -14.07 -19.84 -3.73
CA VAL A 215 -13.19 -20.76 -3.01
C VAL A 215 -13.73 -22.18 -3.12
N THR A 216 -12.84 -23.14 -3.39
CA THR A 216 -13.17 -24.56 -3.46
C THR A 216 -12.88 -25.22 -2.12
N GLY A 217 -13.89 -25.83 -1.49
CA GLY A 217 -13.71 -26.60 -0.24
C GLY A 217 -13.55 -25.77 1.03
N GLY A 218 -13.91 -24.48 1.03
CA GLY A 218 -13.86 -23.60 2.19
C GLY A 218 -14.36 -22.19 1.86
N SER A 219 -13.84 -21.16 2.53
CA SER A 219 -14.33 -19.78 2.41
C SER A 219 -13.20 -18.74 2.31
N LEU A 220 -13.54 -17.51 1.93
CA LEU A 220 -12.66 -16.37 2.21
C LEU A 220 -12.53 -16.15 3.73
N LEU A 221 -11.44 -15.52 4.13
CA LEU A 221 -11.17 -15.05 5.49
C LEU A 221 -10.98 -13.52 5.49
N ALA A 222 -10.70 -12.95 6.66
CA ALA A 222 -10.17 -11.60 6.79
C ALA A 222 -9.01 -11.37 5.79
N PRO A 223 -9.01 -10.29 4.99
CA PRO A 223 -7.91 -10.02 4.07
C PRO A 223 -6.60 -9.76 4.83
N PRO A 224 -5.43 -9.95 4.18
CA PRO A 224 -4.16 -9.58 4.79
C PRO A 224 -4.11 -8.07 5.07
N PRO A 225 -3.37 -7.63 6.10
CA PRO A 225 -3.24 -6.21 6.40
C PRO A 225 -2.50 -5.48 5.27
N ALA A 226 -2.89 -4.24 4.99
CA ALA A 226 -2.14 -3.35 4.11
C ALA A 226 -0.78 -2.99 4.73
N SER A 227 0.23 -2.75 3.89
CA SER A 227 1.53 -2.32 4.38
C SER A 227 1.48 -0.89 4.92
N SER A 228 2.26 -0.66 5.99
CA SER A 228 2.56 0.67 6.49
C SER A 228 3.53 1.43 5.58
N LYS A 229 4.31 0.73 4.75
CA LYS A 229 5.21 1.30 3.74
C LYS A 229 4.51 1.35 2.38
N ARG A 230 4.55 2.49 1.72
CA ARG A 230 3.76 2.78 0.51
C ARG A 230 4.56 3.63 -0.49
N ILE A 231 4.61 3.18 -1.74
CA ILE A 231 5.31 3.86 -2.84
C ILE A 231 4.37 4.08 -4.02
N GLU A 232 4.15 5.34 -4.44
CA GLU A 232 3.53 5.61 -5.75
C GLU A 232 4.60 5.82 -6.82
N PHE A 233 4.43 5.20 -7.99
CA PHE A 233 5.27 5.45 -9.16
C PHE A 233 4.46 6.14 -10.25
N ILE A 234 4.95 7.27 -10.75
CA ILE A 234 4.40 8.01 -11.88
C ILE A 234 5.38 7.85 -13.04
N GLY A 235 4.96 7.33 -14.18
CA GLY A 235 5.93 7.02 -15.24
C GLY A 235 5.38 6.66 -16.60
N ASP A 236 6.30 6.28 -17.49
CA ASP A 236 6.03 5.83 -18.84
C ASP A 236 6.12 4.30 -18.97
N SER A 237 6.41 3.79 -20.17
CA SER A 237 6.57 2.36 -20.51
C SER A 237 7.60 1.65 -19.63
N ILE A 238 8.64 2.35 -19.16
CA ILE A 238 9.64 1.81 -18.22
C ILE A 238 8.99 1.45 -16.87
N THR A 239 7.96 2.17 -16.46
CA THR A 239 7.21 1.90 -15.22
C THR A 239 6.07 0.91 -15.43
N CYS A 240 5.50 0.85 -16.64
CA CYS A 240 4.58 -0.22 -17.05
C CYS A 240 5.25 -1.61 -17.07
N GLY A 241 6.56 -1.67 -17.36
CA GLY A 241 7.25 -2.93 -17.64
C GLY A 241 6.99 -3.43 -19.06
N TYR A 242 6.79 -2.50 -19.99
CA TYR A 242 6.55 -2.76 -21.41
C TYR A 242 7.61 -3.73 -21.96
N GLY A 243 7.16 -4.84 -22.55
CA GLY A 243 8.01 -5.79 -23.26
C GLY A 243 9.17 -6.40 -22.45
N ASN A 244 9.17 -6.32 -21.12
CA ASN A 244 10.33 -6.69 -20.31
C ASN A 244 10.62 -8.19 -20.25
N GLU A 245 9.61 -9.03 -20.53
CA GLU A 245 9.75 -10.48 -20.79
C GLU A 245 10.00 -10.81 -22.28
N GLY A 246 10.07 -9.79 -23.15
CA GLY A 246 10.55 -9.93 -24.51
C GLY A 246 12.02 -10.33 -24.57
N THR A 247 12.43 -10.94 -25.68
CA THR A 247 13.76 -11.53 -25.86
C THR A 247 14.61 -10.82 -26.91
N SER A 248 14.08 -9.76 -27.54
CA SER A 248 14.81 -8.94 -28.50
C SER A 248 14.17 -7.56 -28.66
N GLN A 249 15.02 -6.54 -28.81
CA GLN A 249 14.66 -5.17 -29.17
C GLN A 249 14.00 -5.01 -30.54
N TYR A 250 13.99 -6.06 -31.38
CA TYR A 250 13.31 -6.08 -32.67
C TYR A 250 11.93 -6.74 -32.62
N GLN A 251 11.50 -7.23 -31.45
CA GLN A 251 10.10 -7.57 -31.19
C GLN A 251 9.35 -6.28 -30.86
N SER A 252 8.13 -6.14 -31.38
CA SER A 252 7.22 -5.06 -30.99
C SER A 252 6.26 -5.50 -29.89
N PHE A 253 5.64 -4.53 -29.20
CA PHE A 253 4.72 -4.75 -28.08
C PHE A 253 3.83 -6.00 -28.16
N THR A 254 3.84 -6.79 -27.09
CA THR A 254 2.80 -7.76 -26.79
C THR A 254 2.32 -7.63 -25.34
N THR A 255 0.99 -7.66 -25.16
CA THR A 255 0.31 -7.70 -23.84
C THR A 255 0.81 -8.84 -22.95
N LYS A 256 1.24 -9.94 -23.58
CA LYS A 256 1.83 -11.09 -22.91
C LYS A 256 3.18 -10.77 -22.26
N ASN A 257 4.06 -10.06 -22.96
CA ASN A 257 5.44 -9.80 -22.53
C ASN A 257 5.59 -8.52 -21.69
N GLU A 258 4.53 -7.73 -21.56
CA GLU A 258 4.44 -6.70 -20.53
C GLU A 258 4.23 -7.32 -19.14
N ASN A 259 5.12 -7.01 -18.20
CA ASN A 259 4.99 -7.46 -16.83
C ASN A 259 5.33 -6.37 -15.79
N ALA A 260 4.32 -5.62 -15.36
CA ALA A 260 4.44 -4.66 -14.26
C ALA A 260 4.88 -5.29 -12.92
N TYR A 261 4.61 -6.58 -12.66
CA TYR A 261 5.11 -7.27 -11.46
C TYR A 261 6.64 -7.47 -11.49
N MET A 262 7.26 -7.50 -12.67
CA MET A 262 8.72 -7.54 -12.86
C MET A 262 9.31 -6.20 -13.33
N ALA A 263 8.51 -5.13 -13.34
CA ALA A 263 9.02 -3.77 -13.47
C ALA A 263 9.72 -3.33 -12.17
N TYR A 264 10.67 -2.39 -12.30
CA TYR A 264 11.53 -1.95 -11.20
C TYR A 264 10.75 -1.46 -9.97
N GLY A 265 9.58 -0.84 -10.15
CA GLY A 265 8.76 -0.34 -9.06
C GLY A 265 8.16 -1.46 -8.20
N ALA A 266 7.58 -2.49 -8.82
CA ALA A 266 7.02 -3.64 -8.09
C ALA A 266 8.12 -4.48 -7.42
N ILE A 267 9.28 -4.63 -8.06
CA ILE A 267 10.46 -5.28 -7.44
C ILE A 267 10.92 -4.46 -6.21
N THR A 268 11.00 -3.13 -6.31
CA THR A 268 11.33 -2.24 -5.19
C THR A 268 10.35 -2.41 -4.03
N GLY A 269 9.05 -2.44 -4.30
CA GLY A 269 8.01 -2.69 -3.29
C GLY A 269 8.25 -3.97 -2.52
N ARG A 270 8.41 -5.10 -3.23
CA ARG A 270 8.69 -6.41 -2.61
C ARG A 270 9.99 -6.43 -1.80
N THR A 271 11.05 -5.79 -2.30
CA THR A 271 12.36 -5.69 -1.61
C THR A 271 12.31 -4.88 -0.30
N LEU A 272 11.31 -4.02 -0.14
CA LEU A 272 11.14 -3.12 1.01
C LEU A 272 9.98 -3.50 1.94
N GLY A 273 9.15 -4.47 1.54
CA GLY A 273 7.90 -4.81 2.21
C GLY A 273 6.82 -3.73 2.04
N ALA A 274 6.86 -2.98 0.95
CA ALA A 274 5.98 -1.85 0.67
C ALA A 274 4.89 -2.19 -0.35
N ASP A 275 3.68 -1.68 -0.11
CA ASP A 275 2.61 -1.68 -1.11
C ASP A 275 2.93 -0.65 -2.20
N VAL A 276 2.59 -0.98 -3.44
CA VAL A 276 2.93 -0.18 -4.62
C VAL A 276 1.68 0.17 -5.41
N ILE A 277 1.58 1.43 -5.82
CA ILE A 277 0.67 1.86 -6.88
C ILE A 277 1.52 2.40 -8.04
N THR A 278 1.38 1.85 -9.24
CA THR A 278 1.88 2.50 -10.46
C THR A 278 0.76 3.28 -11.14
N VAL A 279 1.07 4.48 -11.59
CA VAL A 279 0.23 5.35 -12.43
C VAL A 279 1.08 5.67 -13.65
N SER A 280 1.11 4.73 -14.59
CA SER A 280 1.99 4.77 -15.76
C SER A 280 1.29 4.40 -17.05
N TRP A 281 1.78 4.96 -18.16
CA TRP A 281 1.23 4.74 -19.49
C TRP A 281 2.33 4.84 -20.56
N SER A 282 2.45 3.85 -21.44
CA SER A 282 3.52 3.77 -22.43
C SER A 282 3.49 4.90 -23.47
N GLY A 283 4.65 5.46 -23.77
CA GLY A 283 4.77 6.58 -24.71
C GLY A 283 4.31 7.94 -24.18
N LYS A 284 3.78 8.05 -22.94
CA LYS A 284 3.43 9.37 -22.37
C LYS A 284 4.67 10.10 -21.84
N GLY A 285 4.65 11.43 -21.93
CA GLY A 285 5.67 12.32 -21.35
C GLY A 285 5.08 13.36 -20.40
N VAL A 286 5.87 14.37 -20.05
CA VAL A 286 5.47 15.50 -19.19
C VAL A 286 4.79 16.61 -20.01
N VAL A 287 5.40 16.97 -21.14
CA VAL A 287 4.94 18.05 -22.05
C VAL A 287 4.59 17.52 -23.44
N GLN A 288 5.20 16.41 -23.86
CA GLN A 288 4.88 15.74 -25.11
C GLN A 288 5.11 14.23 -25.01
N ASN A 289 4.23 13.48 -25.65
CA ASN A 289 4.27 12.04 -25.80
C ASN A 289 5.25 11.66 -26.93
N TYR A 290 5.53 10.37 -27.05
CA TYR A 290 6.34 9.79 -28.12
C TYR A 290 5.88 10.27 -29.50
N GLY A 291 6.81 10.65 -30.37
CA GLY A 291 6.52 11.27 -31.67
C GLY A 291 6.07 12.73 -31.62
N GLY A 292 6.06 13.37 -30.44
CA GLY A 292 5.73 14.79 -30.27
C GLY A 292 4.23 15.10 -30.17
N ASN A 293 3.37 14.09 -30.04
CA ASN A 293 1.95 14.27 -29.75
C ASN A 293 1.77 14.96 -28.38
N LYS A 294 0.86 15.93 -28.26
CA LYS A 294 0.65 16.70 -27.00
C LYS A 294 -0.69 16.42 -26.32
N ASP A 295 -1.38 15.35 -26.74
CA ASP A 295 -2.70 15.00 -26.24
C ASP A 295 -2.58 14.23 -24.92
N GLU A 296 -3.14 14.80 -23.85
CA GLU A 296 -3.19 14.21 -22.51
C GLU A 296 -1.86 13.59 -22.04
N PRO A 297 -0.77 14.37 -21.88
CA PRO A 297 0.47 13.88 -21.27
C PRO A 297 0.25 13.40 -19.83
N MET A 298 1.24 12.73 -19.22
CA MET A 298 1.09 12.12 -17.89
C MET A 298 0.48 13.05 -16.82
N PRO A 299 0.87 14.33 -16.68
CA PRO A 299 0.27 15.23 -15.68
C PRO A 299 -1.25 15.42 -15.81
N VAL A 300 -1.81 15.22 -17.01
CA VAL A 300 -3.24 15.34 -17.33
C VAL A 300 -4.02 14.07 -17.01
N ILE A 301 -3.44 12.88 -17.22
CA ILE A 301 -4.09 11.59 -16.91
C ILE A 301 -3.80 11.08 -15.49
N TYR A 302 -2.70 11.54 -14.87
CA TYR A 302 -2.29 11.18 -13.51
C TYR A 302 -3.40 11.30 -12.44
N PRO A 303 -4.39 12.22 -12.51
CA PRO A 303 -5.48 12.24 -11.53
C PRO A 303 -6.50 11.11 -11.63
N ARG A 304 -6.48 10.27 -12.67
CA ARG A 304 -7.57 9.35 -12.97
C ARG A 304 -7.44 8.00 -12.25
N ILE A 305 -8.58 7.41 -11.94
CA ILE A 305 -8.72 6.01 -11.51
C ILE A 305 -8.80 5.12 -12.75
N LEU A 306 -9.73 5.47 -13.65
CA LEU A 306 -9.94 4.84 -14.94
C LEU A 306 -9.56 5.88 -16.01
N PRO A 307 -8.37 5.79 -16.63
CA PRO A 307 -7.83 6.91 -17.40
C PRO A 307 -8.57 7.28 -18.69
N TYR A 308 -9.45 6.41 -19.21
CA TYR A 308 -10.38 6.78 -20.28
C TYR A 308 -11.60 7.57 -19.78
N ASP A 309 -12.08 7.31 -18.56
CA ASP A 309 -13.16 8.07 -17.93
C ASP A 309 -12.61 9.26 -17.12
N LYS A 310 -12.66 10.44 -17.76
CA LYS A 310 -12.15 11.69 -17.18
C LYS A 310 -12.90 12.16 -15.92
N SER A 311 -14.07 11.60 -15.62
CA SER A 311 -14.84 11.91 -14.40
C SER A 311 -14.32 11.16 -13.16
N LYS A 312 -13.61 10.05 -13.35
CA LYS A 312 -13.17 9.16 -12.27
C LYS A 312 -11.84 9.64 -11.71
N ILE A 313 -11.90 10.65 -10.85
CA ILE A 313 -10.72 11.23 -10.20
C ILE A 313 -10.38 10.47 -8.91
N TRP A 314 -9.09 10.23 -8.69
CA TRP A 314 -8.57 9.57 -7.50
C TRP A 314 -8.68 10.47 -6.27
N ASP A 315 -9.11 9.88 -5.15
CA ASP A 315 -9.08 10.49 -3.84
C ASP A 315 -7.75 10.16 -3.16
N TYR A 316 -6.85 11.13 -3.17
CA TYR A 316 -5.48 11.02 -2.64
C TYR A 316 -5.44 10.72 -1.14
N THR A 317 -6.52 10.98 -0.39
CA THR A 317 -6.58 10.70 1.06
C THR A 317 -6.69 9.21 1.36
N LYS A 318 -7.22 8.40 0.43
CA LYS A 318 -7.42 6.94 0.61
C LYS A 318 -6.12 6.16 0.68
N TRP A 319 -5.06 6.67 0.06
CA TRP A 319 -3.75 6.01 0.03
C TRP A 319 -2.64 7.06 -0.08
N VAL A 320 -2.09 7.42 1.07
CA VAL A 320 -0.96 8.35 1.20
C VAL A 320 0.36 7.54 1.21
N PRO A 321 1.25 7.71 0.22
CA PRO A 321 2.58 7.12 0.22
C PRO A 321 3.59 7.95 1.02
N GLN A 322 4.62 7.31 1.55
CA GLN A 322 5.80 8.04 2.06
C GLN A 322 6.82 8.33 0.95
N VAL A 323 6.71 7.64 -0.20
CA VAL A 323 7.63 7.78 -1.34
C VAL A 323 6.83 7.94 -2.63
N VAL A 324 7.17 8.94 -3.45
CA VAL A 324 6.69 9.04 -4.83
C VAL A 324 7.89 9.02 -5.76
N VAL A 325 7.87 8.21 -6.80
CA VAL A 325 8.95 8.13 -7.80
C VAL A 325 8.39 8.57 -9.15
N ILE A 326 8.99 9.60 -9.74
CA ILE A 326 8.57 10.15 -11.04
C ILE A 326 9.64 9.78 -12.08
N ASN A 327 9.40 8.76 -12.90
CA ASN A 327 10.30 8.39 -14.00
C ASN A 327 9.65 8.78 -15.34
N LEU A 328 9.89 10.03 -15.75
CA LEU A 328 9.34 10.66 -16.96
C LEU A 328 10.39 11.55 -17.61
N GLY A 329 10.27 11.73 -18.93
CA GLY A 329 11.19 12.50 -19.75
C GLY A 329 11.70 11.74 -20.97
N THR A 330 11.64 10.40 -20.96
CA THR A 330 12.07 9.55 -22.09
C THR A 330 11.36 9.96 -23.38
N ASN A 331 10.04 9.99 -23.34
CA ASN A 331 9.18 10.28 -24.50
C ASN A 331 9.20 11.76 -24.91
N ASP A 332 9.50 12.66 -23.97
CA ASP A 332 9.58 14.09 -24.24
C ASP A 332 10.76 14.45 -25.16
N ILE A 333 11.86 13.68 -25.13
CA ILE A 333 13.12 14.00 -25.82
C ILE A 333 13.60 12.94 -26.84
N SER A 334 13.04 11.72 -26.83
CA SER A 334 13.58 10.59 -27.59
C SER A 334 13.50 10.73 -29.12
N THR A 335 12.44 11.34 -29.64
CA THR A 335 12.10 11.34 -31.08
C THR A 335 11.98 12.73 -31.71
N VAL A 336 11.77 13.76 -30.90
CA VAL A 336 11.49 15.13 -31.33
C VAL A 336 12.23 16.12 -30.44
N ALA A 337 12.49 17.33 -30.96
CA ALA A 337 13.13 18.38 -30.19
C ALA A 337 12.29 18.76 -28.96
N LEU A 338 12.96 18.99 -27.83
CA LEU A 338 12.35 19.37 -26.57
C LEU A 338 12.79 20.79 -26.18
N ASP A 339 11.84 21.67 -25.89
CA ASP A 339 12.14 22.90 -25.16
C ASP A 339 12.40 22.56 -23.69
N GLY A 340 13.68 22.55 -23.32
CA GLY A 340 14.12 22.31 -21.94
C GLY A 340 13.63 23.34 -20.92
N THR A 341 13.24 24.55 -21.34
CA THR A 341 12.66 25.57 -20.44
C THR A 341 11.22 25.21 -20.12
N LEU A 342 10.43 24.90 -21.15
CA LEU A 342 9.05 24.40 -21.00
C LEU A 342 9.02 23.11 -20.18
N PHE A 343 9.89 22.14 -20.50
CA PHE A 343 9.96 20.87 -19.77
C PHE A 343 10.19 21.07 -18.27
N LYS A 344 11.18 21.89 -17.89
CA LYS A 344 11.46 22.20 -16.48
C LYS A 344 10.27 22.87 -15.79
N SER A 345 9.59 23.80 -16.46
CA SER A 345 8.38 24.47 -15.93
C SER A 345 7.25 23.46 -15.63
N GLU A 346 6.92 22.58 -16.58
CA GLU A 346 5.82 21.64 -16.39
C GLU A 346 6.19 20.48 -15.44
N TYR A 347 7.45 20.04 -15.42
CA TYR A 347 7.92 19.06 -14.43
C TYR A 347 7.87 19.66 -13.01
N LEU A 348 8.24 20.94 -12.83
CA LEU A 348 8.11 21.64 -11.55
C LEU A 348 6.66 21.63 -11.05
N LYS A 349 5.69 21.93 -11.93
CA LYS A 349 4.25 21.86 -11.63
C LYS A 349 3.77 20.45 -11.29
N LEU A 350 4.33 19.41 -11.93
CA LEU A 350 4.02 18.02 -11.58
C LEU A 350 4.52 17.70 -10.15
N VAL A 351 5.73 18.14 -9.79
CA VAL A 351 6.26 17.97 -8.42
C VAL A 351 5.43 18.76 -7.40
N ASP A 352 5.02 19.99 -7.70
CA ASP A 352 4.11 20.76 -6.83
C ASP A 352 2.75 20.07 -6.65
N LYS A 353 2.19 19.52 -7.73
CA LYS A 353 0.94 18.75 -7.69
C LYS A 353 1.07 17.54 -6.76
N VAL A 354 2.14 16.75 -6.90
CA VAL A 354 2.44 15.62 -6.00
C VAL A 354 2.63 16.09 -4.55
N ARG A 355 3.44 17.14 -4.31
CA ARG A 355 3.66 17.69 -2.95
C ARG A 355 2.37 18.18 -2.29
N SER A 356 1.48 18.84 -3.03
CA SER A 356 0.16 19.28 -2.51
C SER A 356 -0.79 18.14 -2.16
N GLN A 357 -0.60 16.95 -2.75
CA GLN A 357 -1.39 15.76 -2.47
C GLN A 357 -0.79 14.95 -1.31
N TYR A 358 0.54 14.94 -1.20
CA TYR A 358 1.30 14.20 -0.20
C TYR A 358 2.36 15.10 0.45
N PRO A 359 1.98 15.95 1.44
CA PRO A 359 2.86 16.96 2.02
C PRO A 359 4.20 16.42 2.52
N ASP A 360 4.22 15.24 3.12
CA ASP A 360 5.41 14.68 3.78
C ASP A 360 6.23 13.71 2.89
N ALA A 361 5.75 13.36 1.70
CA ALA A 361 6.37 12.30 0.88
C ALA A 361 7.80 12.66 0.40
N HIS A 362 8.68 11.66 0.31
CA HIS A 362 9.95 11.79 -0.39
C HIS A 362 9.71 11.59 -1.89
N ILE A 363 9.92 12.65 -2.68
CA ILE A 363 9.68 12.66 -4.13
C ILE A 363 11.01 12.42 -4.86
N TYR A 364 11.18 11.27 -5.49
CA TYR A 364 12.36 10.93 -6.28
C TYR A 364 12.08 11.20 -7.76
N CYS A 365 12.65 12.29 -8.28
CA CYS A 365 12.64 12.59 -9.70
C CYS A 365 13.72 11.75 -10.39
N ALA A 366 13.30 10.80 -11.21
CA ALA A 366 14.13 9.78 -11.81
C ALA A 366 14.44 10.06 -13.29
N VAL A 367 15.62 9.61 -13.74
CA VAL A 367 16.02 9.63 -15.16
C VAL A 367 16.65 8.28 -15.51
N GLY A 368 16.19 7.66 -16.62
CA GLY A 368 16.78 6.46 -17.20
C GLY A 368 15.88 5.21 -17.12
N PRO A 369 16.29 4.08 -17.76
CA PRO A 369 17.64 3.82 -18.28
C PRO A 369 17.75 3.86 -19.82
N MET A 370 16.69 4.23 -20.54
CA MET A 370 16.64 4.11 -22.01
C MET A 370 17.32 5.27 -22.76
N LEU A 371 17.36 6.47 -22.19
CA LEU A 371 18.04 7.61 -22.83
C LEU A 371 19.56 7.40 -22.85
N SER A 372 20.22 7.92 -23.89
CA SER A 372 21.67 7.88 -24.05
C SER A 372 22.24 9.23 -24.54
N GLY A 373 23.57 9.36 -24.54
CA GLY A 373 24.27 10.49 -25.17
C GLY A 373 23.81 11.88 -24.71
N GLU A 374 23.55 12.76 -25.68
CA GLU A 374 23.10 14.13 -25.40
C GLU A 374 21.69 14.16 -24.78
N GLN A 375 20.77 13.31 -25.22
CA GLN A 375 19.40 13.24 -24.68
C GLN A 375 19.41 12.90 -23.18
N LEU A 376 20.21 11.91 -22.78
CA LEU A 376 20.42 11.57 -21.35
C LEU A 376 21.04 12.74 -20.59
N SER A 377 22.09 13.36 -21.15
CA SER A 377 22.80 14.48 -20.52
C SER A 377 21.88 15.69 -20.29
N ASN A 378 21.07 16.05 -21.28
CA ASN A 378 20.07 17.11 -21.20
C ASN A 378 18.96 16.76 -20.20
N MET A 379 18.45 15.53 -20.20
CA MET A 379 17.40 15.12 -19.25
C MET A 379 17.89 15.12 -17.80
N LYS A 380 19.09 14.60 -17.54
CA LYS A 380 19.76 14.68 -16.22
C LYS A 380 19.90 16.13 -15.76
N LYS A 381 20.31 17.04 -16.66
CA LYS A 381 20.40 18.48 -16.37
C LYS A 381 19.03 19.06 -16.03
N TYR A 382 18.01 18.82 -16.84
CA TYR A 382 16.69 19.41 -16.64
C TYR A 382 16.02 18.95 -15.34
N VAL A 383 16.00 17.64 -15.08
CA VAL A 383 15.43 17.08 -13.85
C VAL A 383 16.29 17.47 -12.62
N GLY A 384 17.61 17.48 -12.75
CA GLY A 384 18.52 17.96 -11.70
C GLY A 384 18.34 19.45 -11.35
N GLU A 385 18.06 20.31 -12.32
CA GLU A 385 17.72 21.73 -12.10
C GLU A 385 16.36 21.89 -11.39
N VAL A 386 15.36 21.06 -11.71
CA VAL A 386 14.06 21.04 -11.01
C VAL A 386 14.21 20.61 -9.54
N VAL A 387 14.96 19.53 -9.29
CA VAL A 387 15.28 19.06 -7.93
C VAL A 387 16.07 20.13 -7.16
N SER A 388 17.04 20.78 -7.80
CA SER A 388 17.84 21.85 -7.19
C SER A 388 16.98 23.08 -6.86
N ASN A 389 16.00 23.42 -7.70
CA ASN A 389 15.05 24.50 -7.47
C ASN A 389 14.15 24.25 -6.25
N LYS A 390 13.58 23.05 -6.12
CA LYS A 390 12.79 22.64 -4.93
C LYS A 390 13.63 22.69 -3.65
N ASN A 391 14.81 22.07 -3.67
CA ASN A 391 15.74 22.08 -2.55
C ASN A 391 16.18 23.48 -2.13
N SER A 392 16.38 24.39 -3.09
CA SER A 392 16.75 25.79 -2.81
C SER A 392 15.57 26.62 -2.29
N SER A 393 14.34 26.21 -2.62
CA SER A 393 13.09 26.84 -2.17
C SER A 393 12.57 26.30 -0.83
N GLY A 394 13.29 25.34 -0.22
CA GLY A 394 13.04 24.84 1.14
C GLY A 394 12.53 23.40 1.21
N ASP A 395 12.00 22.83 0.13
CA ASP A 395 11.55 21.44 0.08
C ASP A 395 12.75 20.50 -0.09
N LYS A 396 13.24 19.97 1.04
CA LYS A 396 14.38 19.04 1.12
C LYS A 396 14.01 17.57 0.83
N ASN A 397 12.72 17.27 0.68
CA ASN A 397 12.23 15.92 0.42
C ASN A 397 11.99 15.69 -1.08
N VAL A 398 12.72 16.41 -1.94
CA VAL A 398 12.76 16.21 -3.40
C VAL A 398 14.17 15.79 -3.79
N HIS A 399 14.29 14.60 -4.37
CA HIS A 399 15.55 13.88 -4.60
C HIS A 399 15.75 13.62 -6.09
N PHE A 400 17.00 13.57 -6.54
CA PHE A 400 17.36 13.13 -7.88
C PHE A 400 17.86 11.68 -7.84
N ILE A 401 17.37 10.83 -8.74
CA ILE A 401 17.93 9.47 -8.92
C ILE A 401 18.15 9.15 -10.40
N GLU A 402 19.39 8.85 -10.76
CA GLU A 402 19.73 8.33 -12.08
C GLU A 402 19.69 6.80 -12.06
N PHE A 403 18.89 6.20 -12.95
CA PHE A 403 19.09 4.82 -13.37
C PHE A 403 20.13 4.83 -14.51
N PRO A 404 21.31 4.19 -14.36
CA PRO A 404 22.33 4.19 -15.41
C PRO A 404 21.76 3.70 -16.74
N GLN A 405 22.30 4.23 -17.85
CA GLN A 405 21.94 3.77 -19.19
C GLN A 405 22.01 2.23 -19.26
N GLN A 406 20.98 1.61 -19.82
CA GLN A 406 20.88 0.15 -19.89
C GLN A 406 22.04 -0.46 -20.68
N ASP A 407 22.66 -1.47 -20.09
CA ASP A 407 23.72 -2.27 -20.72
C ASP A 407 23.10 -3.42 -21.52
N GLN A 408 23.43 -3.49 -22.81
CA GLN A 408 22.95 -4.51 -23.74
C GLN A 408 23.34 -5.93 -23.32
N ALA A 409 24.39 -6.11 -22.51
CA ALA A 409 24.76 -7.42 -21.96
C ALA A 409 23.71 -7.99 -20.98
N ASN A 410 22.81 -7.16 -20.45
CA ASN A 410 21.65 -7.62 -19.66
C ASN A 410 20.44 -8.03 -20.53
N GLY A 411 20.57 -8.01 -21.86
CA GLY A 411 19.48 -8.17 -22.80
C GLY A 411 18.55 -6.95 -22.87
N LEU A 412 17.73 -6.92 -23.92
CA LEU A 412 16.70 -5.90 -24.14
C LEU A 412 15.35 -6.58 -24.38
N GLY A 413 14.30 -5.97 -23.85
CA GLY A 413 12.90 -6.30 -24.13
C GLY A 413 12.43 -5.72 -25.46
N GLU A 414 11.12 -5.82 -25.71
CA GLU A 414 10.47 -5.33 -26.94
C GLU A 414 10.72 -3.83 -27.16
N ASP A 415 10.90 -3.42 -28.42
CA ASP A 415 11.16 -2.04 -28.84
C ASP A 415 12.23 -1.31 -27.98
N TRP A 416 13.34 -2.01 -27.68
CA TRP A 416 14.49 -1.54 -26.88
C TRP A 416 14.21 -1.28 -25.39
N HIS A 417 13.07 -1.73 -24.84
CA HIS A 417 12.75 -1.51 -23.43
C HIS A 417 13.63 -2.34 -22.48
N PRO A 418 13.69 -1.98 -21.17
CA PRO A 418 14.52 -2.69 -20.21
C PRO A 418 14.09 -4.15 -20.05
N SER A 419 15.05 -5.08 -20.11
CA SER A 419 14.80 -6.46 -19.70
C SER A 419 14.46 -6.56 -18.20
N VAL A 420 13.86 -7.66 -17.77
CA VAL A 420 13.69 -7.99 -16.33
C VAL A 420 15.02 -7.85 -15.55
N LYS A 421 16.16 -8.19 -16.15
CA LYS A 421 17.47 -8.03 -15.49
C LYS A 421 17.82 -6.56 -15.26
N THR A 422 17.56 -5.69 -16.23
CA THR A 422 17.76 -4.24 -16.08
C THR A 422 16.79 -3.66 -15.04
N HIS A 423 15.52 -4.10 -15.01
CA HIS A 423 14.57 -3.69 -13.96
C HIS A 423 15.01 -4.11 -12.55
N GLN A 424 15.61 -5.30 -12.38
CA GLN A 424 16.18 -5.71 -11.09
C GLN A 424 17.30 -4.76 -10.65
N LEU A 425 18.22 -4.40 -11.54
CA LEU A 425 19.32 -3.47 -11.23
C LEU A 425 18.81 -2.06 -10.86
N MET A 426 17.76 -1.58 -11.54
CA MET A 426 17.07 -0.34 -11.18
C MET A 426 16.45 -0.44 -9.77
N ALA A 427 15.76 -1.55 -9.49
CA ALA A 427 15.11 -1.79 -8.20
C ALA A 427 16.11 -1.93 -7.05
N ASP A 428 17.25 -2.60 -7.27
CA ASP A 428 18.33 -2.72 -6.29
C ASP A 428 18.88 -1.34 -5.92
N LYS A 429 19.10 -0.48 -6.94
CA LYS A 429 19.58 0.89 -6.74
C LYS A 429 18.58 1.77 -6.00
N LEU A 430 17.31 1.74 -6.40
CA LEU A 430 16.25 2.51 -5.72
C LEU A 430 16.03 2.00 -4.28
N SER A 431 15.94 0.69 -4.10
CA SER A 431 15.78 0.08 -2.77
C SER A 431 16.92 0.45 -1.83
N LYS A 432 18.17 0.42 -2.31
CA LYS A 432 19.34 0.87 -1.52
C LYS A 432 19.22 2.34 -1.10
N GLN A 433 18.74 3.20 -2.00
CA GLN A 433 18.55 4.62 -1.72
C GLN A 433 17.44 4.85 -0.68
N LEU A 434 16.26 4.23 -0.87
CA LEU A 434 15.14 4.35 0.06
C LEU A 434 15.46 3.84 1.47
N LYS A 435 16.24 2.74 1.59
CA LYS A 435 16.72 2.27 2.91
C LYS A 435 17.64 3.27 3.60
N ALA A 436 18.53 3.93 2.85
CA ALA A 436 19.44 4.93 3.41
C ALA A 436 18.71 6.20 3.84
N ASP A 437 17.71 6.64 3.07
CA ASP A 437 17.05 7.93 3.29
C ASP A 437 15.88 7.84 4.29
N LEU A 438 15.14 6.72 4.33
CA LEU A 438 13.95 6.54 5.19
C LEU A 438 14.15 5.51 6.34
N GLY A 439 15.28 4.81 6.41
CA GLY A 439 15.53 3.79 7.44
C GLY A 439 14.64 2.54 7.34
N TRP A 440 14.24 2.17 6.13
CA TRP A 440 13.30 1.08 5.82
C TRP A 440 13.88 -0.34 5.85
#